data_AF-A0A0D9W185-F1
#
_entry.id   AF-A0A0D9W185-F1
#
_cell.length_a   1.000
_cell.length_b   1.000
_cell.length_c   1.000
_cell.angle_alpha   90.00
_cell.angle_beta   90.00
_cell.angle_gamma   90.00
#
_symmetry.space_group_name_H-M   'P 1'
#
loop_
_entity.id
_entity.type
_entity.pdbx_description
1 polymer ?
#
loop_
_entity_poly.entity_id
_entity_poly.type
_entity_poly.pdbx_seq_one_letter_code
_entity_poly.pdbx_strand_id
1 'polypeptide(L)'
;METAIREHPLWANATNQEIDHALEGLEKFVMTKLFDRTFGSSVEDVKADMEISEKIGLLQHFVRPHHLDIPTVLRNEGAWLLAVKELQKINSFRSPRDKLTCIMSCCQVINNLLLNVSMSNDRTLSGADDFLPILIYITIKANPPQLHSNLKFIQLFRRETKLISEVEYYLTNLISAKMFIINVNGRSLSMEESVFQAHMESARLTDHISVASTSSSQGLGTSITGLSEESGDPEGLRFPFMDSETESLTPAEVKQMHELYRQVVTKYTMLSKALRKLSVDEDQPLNSVND
;
A
#
# COMPACT_ATOMS: atom_id res chain seq x y z
N MET A 1 -25.34 -23.96 -0.86
CA MET A 1 -24.85 -24.31 0.50
C MET A 1 -25.43 -23.39 1.57
N GLU A 2 -25.69 -22.11 1.31
CA GLU A 2 -26.29 -21.20 2.29
C GLU A 2 -27.64 -21.68 2.84
N THR A 3 -28.60 -22.00 1.97
CA THR A 3 -29.90 -22.57 2.35
C THR A 3 -29.73 -23.85 3.17
N ALA A 4 -28.82 -24.73 2.75
CA ALA A 4 -28.57 -26.00 3.43
C ALA A 4 -28.02 -25.83 4.86
N ILE A 5 -27.18 -24.82 5.12
CA ILE A 5 -26.70 -24.53 6.48
C ILE A 5 -27.83 -23.94 7.33
N ARG A 6 -28.61 -23.00 6.78
CA ARG A 6 -29.72 -22.35 7.49
C ARG A 6 -30.84 -23.32 7.87
N GLU A 7 -31.14 -24.29 7.01
CA GLU A 7 -32.20 -25.27 7.22
C GLU A 7 -31.74 -26.51 8.02
N HIS A 8 -30.44 -26.64 8.29
CA HIS A 8 -29.92 -27.83 8.98
C HIS A 8 -30.35 -27.84 10.45
N PRO A 9 -30.92 -28.94 10.97
CA PRO A 9 -31.41 -29.01 12.36
C PRO A 9 -30.35 -28.68 13.42
N LEU A 10 -29.08 -29.05 13.18
CA LEU A 10 -27.97 -28.73 14.10
C LEU A 10 -27.64 -27.23 14.17
N TRP A 11 -28.06 -26.44 13.20
CA TRP A 11 -27.87 -24.98 13.14
C TRP A 11 -29.14 -24.20 13.52
N ALA A 12 -30.22 -24.87 13.92
CA ALA A 12 -31.50 -24.24 14.21
C ALA A 12 -31.45 -23.17 15.32
N ASN A 13 -30.50 -23.31 16.26
CA ASN A 13 -30.29 -22.37 17.36
C ASN A 13 -29.15 -21.36 17.10
N ALA A 14 -28.50 -21.43 15.94
CA ALA A 14 -27.41 -20.52 15.60
C ALA A 14 -27.96 -19.14 15.24
N THR A 15 -27.26 -18.10 15.68
CA THR A 15 -27.57 -16.71 15.32
C THR A 15 -27.24 -16.44 13.86
N ASN A 16 -27.87 -15.41 13.28
CA ASN A 16 -27.54 -14.98 11.91
C ASN A 16 -26.06 -14.61 11.74
N GLN A 17 -25.41 -14.10 12.79
CA GLN A 17 -23.99 -13.76 12.76
C GLN A 17 -23.11 -15.01 12.72
N GLU A 18 -23.43 -16.04 13.50
CA GLU A 18 -22.70 -17.32 13.47
C GLU A 18 -22.83 -18.03 12.13
N ILE A 19 -24.05 -18.05 11.57
CA ILE A 19 -24.30 -18.59 10.23
C ILE A 19 -23.48 -17.81 9.20
N ASP A 20 -23.44 -16.49 9.30
CA ASP A 20 -22.68 -15.68 8.37
C ASP A 20 -21.17 -15.91 8.47
N HIS A 21 -20.63 -16.00 9.69
CA HIS A 21 -19.22 -16.37 9.91
C HIS A 21 -18.90 -17.77 9.35
N ALA A 22 -19.81 -18.74 9.50
CA ALA A 22 -19.64 -20.07 8.93
C ALA A 22 -19.57 -20.02 7.39
N LEU A 23 -20.43 -19.20 6.76
CA LEU A 23 -20.43 -19.00 5.31
C LEU A 23 -19.18 -18.26 4.81
N GLU A 24 -18.69 -17.27 5.54
CA GLU A 24 -17.39 -16.63 5.27
C GLU A 24 -16.24 -17.66 5.37
N GLY A 25 -16.27 -18.52 6.40
CA GLY A 25 -15.31 -19.60 6.58
C GLY A 25 -15.35 -20.61 5.41
N LEU A 26 -16.55 -20.93 4.93
CA LEU A 26 -16.74 -21.78 3.77
C LEU A 26 -16.19 -21.15 2.48
N GLU A 27 -16.49 -19.87 2.21
CA GLU A 27 -15.90 -19.11 1.08
C GLU A 27 -14.38 -19.18 1.16
N LYS A 28 -13.80 -18.85 2.32
CA LYS A 28 -12.35 -18.87 2.53
C LYS A 28 -11.76 -20.26 2.28
N PHE A 29 -12.39 -21.31 2.80
CA PHE A 29 -11.91 -22.68 2.62
C PHE A 29 -11.94 -23.10 1.14
N VAL A 30 -13.08 -22.95 0.48
CA VAL A 30 -13.28 -23.35 -0.92
C VAL A 30 -12.34 -22.56 -1.83
N MET A 31 -12.32 -21.24 -1.70
CA MET A 31 -11.54 -20.38 -2.59
C MET A 31 -10.04 -20.51 -2.36
N THR A 32 -9.58 -20.84 -1.15
CA THR A 32 -8.17 -21.14 -0.91
C THR A 32 -7.74 -22.43 -1.62
N LYS A 33 -8.61 -23.44 -1.71
CA LYS A 33 -8.33 -24.70 -2.41
C LYS A 33 -8.42 -24.58 -3.93
N LEU A 34 -9.29 -23.70 -4.43
CA LEU A 34 -9.48 -23.48 -5.86
C LEU A 34 -8.60 -22.35 -6.42
N PHE A 35 -7.89 -21.60 -5.57
CA PHE A 35 -7.16 -20.38 -5.92
C PHE A 35 -6.33 -20.53 -7.19
N ASP A 36 -5.43 -21.52 -7.24
CA ASP A 36 -4.49 -21.74 -8.33
C ASP A 36 -5.17 -22.06 -9.68
N ARG A 37 -6.45 -22.45 -9.68
CA ARG A 37 -7.24 -22.70 -10.91
C ARG A 37 -8.13 -21.52 -11.30
N THR A 38 -8.43 -20.65 -10.36
CA THR A 38 -9.44 -19.58 -10.54
C THR A 38 -8.84 -18.18 -10.63
N PHE A 39 -7.64 -17.97 -10.09
CA PHE A 39 -7.01 -16.66 -10.04
C PHE A 39 -6.02 -16.49 -11.20
N GLY A 40 -6.24 -15.49 -12.05
CA GLY A 40 -5.36 -15.18 -13.19
C GLY A 40 -5.18 -16.36 -14.15
N SER A 41 -6.22 -17.18 -14.32
CA SER A 41 -6.13 -18.46 -15.03
C SER A 41 -6.17 -18.34 -16.56
N SER A 42 -6.63 -17.21 -17.08
CA SER A 42 -6.69 -16.97 -18.52
C SER A 42 -5.47 -16.16 -19.00
N VAL A 43 -5.08 -16.36 -20.27
CA VAL A 43 -3.95 -15.64 -20.87
C VAL A 43 -4.27 -14.14 -20.96
N GLU A 44 -5.55 -13.80 -21.15
CA GLU A 44 -6.05 -12.43 -21.18
C GLU A 44 -5.87 -11.74 -19.82
N ASP A 45 -6.10 -12.46 -18.71
CA ASP A 45 -5.91 -11.92 -17.35
C ASP A 45 -4.44 -11.60 -17.09
N VAL A 46 -3.53 -12.52 -17.45
CA VAL A 46 -2.08 -12.32 -17.33
C VAL A 46 -1.61 -11.13 -18.17
N LYS A 47 -2.11 -11.02 -19.40
CA LYS A 47 -1.80 -9.88 -20.28
C LYS A 47 -2.31 -8.56 -19.70
N ALA A 48 -3.56 -8.54 -19.23
CA ALA A 48 -4.15 -7.34 -18.65
C ALA A 48 -3.45 -6.90 -17.36
N ASP A 49 -2.98 -7.85 -16.54
CA ASP A 49 -2.17 -7.58 -15.34
C ASP A 49 -0.80 -6.99 -15.70
N MET A 50 -0.15 -7.50 -16.75
CA MET A 50 1.12 -6.97 -17.22
C MET A 50 0.96 -5.55 -17.77
N GLU A 51 -0.05 -5.31 -18.61
CA GLU A 51 -0.33 -4.00 -19.20
C GLU A 51 -0.61 -2.93 -18.13
N ILE A 52 -1.46 -3.24 -17.13
CA ILE A 52 -1.75 -2.28 -16.06
C ILE A 52 -0.52 -2.03 -15.17
N SER A 53 0.27 -3.07 -14.86
CA SER A 53 1.43 -2.94 -13.98
C SER A 53 2.54 -2.12 -14.64
N GLU A 54 2.82 -2.36 -15.93
CA GLU A 54 3.76 -1.55 -16.72
C GLU A 54 3.28 -0.10 -16.81
N LYS A 55 2.00 0.12 -17.16
CA LYS A 55 1.42 1.46 -17.24
C LYS A 55 1.54 2.21 -15.92
N ILE A 56 1.21 1.57 -14.79
CA ILE A 56 1.38 2.17 -13.46
C ILE A 56 2.86 2.50 -13.19
N GLY A 57 3.78 1.57 -13.47
CA GLY A 57 5.21 1.78 -13.29
C GLY A 57 5.71 3.05 -13.98
N LEU A 58 5.32 3.26 -15.24
CA LEU A 58 5.66 4.48 -15.98
C LEU A 58 5.05 5.74 -15.37
N LEU A 59 3.77 5.68 -14.98
CA LEU A 59 3.06 6.82 -14.37
C LEU A 59 3.64 7.21 -13.01
N GLN A 60 4.18 6.26 -12.23
CA GLN A 60 4.74 6.53 -10.90
C GLN A 60 5.85 7.58 -10.91
N HIS A 61 6.65 7.62 -11.99
CA HIS A 61 7.80 8.52 -12.17
C HIS A 61 7.39 10.00 -12.17
N PHE A 62 6.33 10.36 -12.89
CA PHE A 62 5.98 11.76 -13.17
C PHE A 62 4.60 12.20 -12.66
N VAL A 63 3.67 11.27 -12.37
CA VAL A 63 2.36 11.65 -11.81
C VAL A 63 2.55 12.23 -10.41
N ARG A 64 1.85 13.33 -10.14
CA ARG A 64 1.89 14.13 -8.93
C ARG A 64 0.45 14.48 -8.55
N PRO A 65 0.16 14.81 -7.28
CA PRO A 65 -1.21 15.06 -6.84
C PRO A 65 -1.95 16.14 -7.63
N HIS A 66 -1.26 17.19 -8.07
CA HIS A 66 -1.86 18.27 -8.86
C HIS A 66 -2.31 17.86 -10.26
N HIS A 67 -1.78 16.77 -10.83
CA HIS A 67 -2.25 16.24 -12.13
C HIS A 67 -3.62 15.57 -12.04
N LEU A 68 -4.06 15.25 -10.82
CA LEU A 68 -5.36 14.64 -10.52
C LEU A 68 -6.24 15.61 -9.71
N ASP A 69 -5.95 16.92 -9.79
CA ASP A 69 -6.71 17.96 -9.11
C ASP A 69 -6.79 17.82 -7.57
N ILE A 70 -5.85 17.10 -6.95
CA ILE A 70 -5.84 16.88 -5.50
C ILE A 70 -5.40 18.17 -4.77
N PRO A 71 -6.27 18.78 -3.93
CA PRO A 71 -5.96 19.96 -3.14
C PRO A 71 -4.76 19.78 -2.23
N THR A 72 -3.97 20.82 -2.01
CA THR A 72 -2.80 20.79 -1.12
C THR A 72 -3.14 20.41 0.32
N VAL A 73 -4.32 20.79 0.80
CA VAL A 73 -4.85 20.43 2.13
C VAL A 73 -5.06 18.92 2.32
N LEU A 74 -5.20 18.16 1.24
CA LEU A 74 -5.39 16.70 1.26
C LEU A 74 -4.08 15.93 1.08
N ARG A 75 -2.94 16.62 0.89
CA ARG A 75 -1.63 16.00 0.65
C ARG A 75 -0.99 15.59 1.97
N ASN A 76 -1.40 14.43 2.48
CA ASN A 76 -0.81 13.82 3.66
C ASN A 76 -0.05 12.55 3.27
N GLU A 77 1.26 12.70 3.03
CA GLU A 77 2.14 11.60 2.60
C GLU A 77 2.14 10.43 3.61
N GLY A 78 2.04 10.71 4.91
CA GLY A 78 1.98 9.67 5.94
C GLY A 78 0.73 8.82 5.84
N ALA A 79 -0.45 9.45 5.74
CA ALA A 79 -1.72 8.75 5.57
C ALA A 79 -1.78 8.00 4.23
N TRP A 80 -1.29 8.60 3.15
CA TRP A 80 -1.24 7.95 1.85
C TRP A 80 -0.31 6.74 1.84
N LEU A 81 0.83 6.80 2.53
CA LEU A 81 1.73 5.66 2.68
C LEU A 81 1.04 4.49 3.41
N LEU A 82 0.21 4.76 4.41
CA LEU A 82 -0.58 3.71 5.08
C LEU A 82 -1.57 3.07 4.09
N ALA A 83 -2.32 3.87 3.33
CA ALA A 83 -3.27 3.37 2.33
C ALA A 83 -2.57 2.55 1.22
N VAL A 84 -1.42 3.03 0.73
CA VAL A 84 -0.56 2.31 -0.22
C VAL A 84 -0.18 0.93 0.32
N LYS A 85 0.28 0.86 1.58
CA LYS A 85 0.67 -0.41 2.21
C LYS A 85 -0.51 -1.35 2.38
N GLU A 86 -1.71 -0.86 2.70
CA GLU A 86 -2.89 -1.73 2.76
C GLU A 86 -3.21 -2.36 1.40
N LEU A 87 -3.16 -1.58 0.32
CA LEU A 87 -3.46 -2.09 -1.01
C LEU A 87 -2.41 -3.09 -1.51
N GLN A 88 -1.13 -2.89 -1.16
CA GLN A 88 -0.04 -3.82 -1.51
C GLN A 88 -0.17 -5.20 -0.84
N LYS A 89 -0.90 -5.31 0.28
CA LYS A 89 -1.13 -6.61 0.95
C LYS A 89 -2.07 -7.53 0.20
N ILE A 90 -2.78 -7.07 -0.83
CA ILE A 90 -3.86 -7.82 -1.49
C ILE A 90 -3.42 -9.21 -2.01
N ASN A 91 -2.16 -9.36 -2.43
CA ASN A 91 -1.62 -10.65 -2.89
C ASN A 91 -1.20 -11.59 -1.75
N SER A 92 -1.17 -11.13 -0.50
CA SER A 92 -0.89 -11.96 0.68
C SER A 92 -2.07 -12.86 1.06
N PHE A 93 -3.25 -12.63 0.45
CA PHE A 93 -4.48 -13.33 0.77
C PHE A 93 -5.02 -14.12 -0.43
N ARG A 94 -5.65 -15.26 -0.15
CA ARG A 94 -6.24 -16.16 -1.17
C ARG A 94 -7.76 -16.18 -1.20
N SER A 95 -8.43 -15.73 -0.14
CA SER A 95 -9.90 -15.63 -0.13
C SER A 95 -10.40 -14.27 -0.63
N PRO A 96 -11.53 -14.22 -1.36
CA PRO A 96 -12.13 -12.97 -1.83
C PRO A 96 -12.38 -11.96 -0.69
N ARG A 97 -12.93 -12.43 0.44
CA ARG A 97 -13.10 -11.63 1.67
C ARG A 97 -11.86 -10.87 2.09
N ASP A 98 -10.76 -11.60 2.30
CA ASP A 98 -9.55 -11.04 2.87
C ASP A 98 -8.88 -10.08 1.87
N LYS A 99 -8.93 -10.38 0.55
CA LYS A 99 -8.49 -9.45 -0.49
C LYS A 99 -9.32 -8.15 -0.50
N LEU A 100 -10.63 -8.28 -0.39
CA LEU A 100 -11.54 -7.15 -0.31
C LEU A 100 -11.30 -6.32 0.96
N THR A 101 -10.91 -6.95 2.07
CA THR A 101 -10.57 -6.26 3.31
C THR A 101 -9.37 -5.32 3.11
N CYS A 102 -8.37 -5.68 2.31
CA CYS A 102 -7.28 -4.77 1.94
C CYS A 102 -7.77 -3.50 1.23
N ILE A 103 -8.75 -3.65 0.32
CA ILE A 103 -9.37 -2.52 -0.39
C ILE A 103 -10.13 -1.64 0.61
N MET A 104 -10.94 -2.26 1.48
CA MET A 104 -11.69 -1.53 2.52
C MET A 104 -10.76 -0.74 3.43
N SER A 105 -9.68 -1.36 3.92
CA SER A 105 -8.71 -0.69 4.80
C SER A 105 -8.00 0.47 4.10
N CYS A 106 -7.64 0.33 2.82
CA CYS A 106 -7.12 1.43 2.02
C CYS A 106 -8.12 2.61 1.94
N CYS A 107 -9.37 2.33 1.57
CA CYS A 107 -10.41 3.36 1.43
C CYS A 107 -10.78 4.03 2.76
N GLN A 108 -10.77 3.28 3.87
CA GLN A 108 -11.00 3.81 5.21
C GLN A 108 -9.89 4.79 5.62
N VAL A 109 -8.63 4.51 5.29
CA VAL A 109 -7.52 5.45 5.54
C VAL A 109 -7.73 6.74 4.76
N ILE A 110 -8.18 6.66 3.50
CA ILE A 110 -8.51 7.84 2.67
C ILE A 110 -9.65 8.64 3.31
N ASN A 111 -10.74 7.98 3.70
CA ASN A 111 -11.88 8.67 4.29
C ASN A 111 -11.58 9.29 5.65
N ASN A 112 -10.79 8.62 6.49
CA ASN A 112 -10.33 9.20 7.75
C ASN A 112 -9.49 10.47 7.51
N LEU A 113 -8.65 10.47 6.47
CA LEU A 113 -7.92 11.67 6.08
C LEU A 113 -8.87 12.80 5.65
N LEU A 114 -9.85 12.50 4.78
CA LEU A 114 -10.85 13.48 4.34
C LEU A 114 -11.64 14.06 5.53
N LEU A 115 -12.10 13.20 6.44
CA LEU A 115 -12.83 13.61 7.65
C LEU A 115 -11.98 14.51 8.55
N ASN A 116 -10.72 14.15 8.81
CA ASN A 116 -9.82 14.96 9.63
C ASN A 116 -9.61 16.36 9.04
N VAL A 117 -9.47 16.45 7.72
CA VAL A 117 -9.29 17.73 7.04
C VAL A 117 -10.57 18.56 7.08
N SER A 118 -11.74 17.96 6.83
CA SER A 118 -13.05 18.64 6.95
C SER A 118 -13.33 19.17 8.35
N MET A 119 -12.86 18.49 9.40
CA MET A 119 -13.03 18.95 10.78
C MET A 119 -12.07 20.09 11.15
N SER A 120 -10.88 20.14 10.52
CA SER A 120 -9.85 21.15 10.77
C SER A 120 -10.01 22.44 9.95
N ASN A 121 -10.53 22.32 8.73
CA ASN A 121 -10.68 23.41 7.79
C ASN A 121 -12.17 23.54 7.48
N ASP A 122 -12.73 24.75 7.62
CA ASP A 122 -14.14 25.11 7.44
C ASP A 122 -14.64 24.99 5.97
N ARG A 123 -14.08 24.02 5.23
CA ARG A 123 -14.40 23.66 3.86
C ARG A 123 -15.27 22.41 3.86
N THR A 124 -16.39 22.50 3.18
CA THR A 124 -17.19 21.32 2.81
C THR A 124 -16.44 20.55 1.72
N LEU A 125 -15.69 19.52 2.10
CA LEU A 125 -15.17 18.57 1.11
C LEU A 125 -16.35 17.82 0.47
N SER A 126 -16.37 17.76 -0.85
CA SER A 126 -17.34 16.97 -1.60
C SER A 126 -16.85 15.53 -1.58
N GLY A 127 -17.32 14.76 -0.59
CA GLY A 127 -16.73 13.47 -0.21
C GLY A 127 -16.41 12.49 -1.36
N ALA A 128 -17.17 12.49 -2.46
CA ALA A 128 -16.87 11.66 -3.63
C ALA A 128 -15.87 12.28 -4.62
N ASP A 129 -15.95 13.59 -4.86
CA ASP A 129 -15.08 14.32 -5.80
C ASP A 129 -13.64 14.41 -5.29
N ASP A 130 -13.46 14.44 -3.96
CA ASP A 130 -12.15 14.42 -3.32
C ASP A 130 -11.59 12.99 -3.16
N PHE A 131 -12.46 11.97 -3.07
CA PHE A 131 -12.05 10.59 -2.80
C PHE A 131 -11.43 9.89 -4.00
N LEU A 132 -12.10 9.90 -5.16
CA LEU A 132 -11.67 9.13 -6.33
C LEU A 132 -10.29 9.55 -6.85
N PRO A 133 -9.94 10.85 -6.96
CA PRO A 133 -8.60 11.25 -7.38
C PRO A 133 -7.49 10.77 -6.43
N ILE A 134 -7.76 10.79 -5.11
CA ILE A 134 -6.83 10.26 -4.11
C ILE A 134 -6.67 8.75 -4.26
N LEU A 135 -7.77 8.01 -4.49
CA LEU A 135 -7.72 6.57 -4.72
C LEU A 135 -6.93 6.22 -5.99
N ILE A 136 -7.10 6.98 -7.08
CA ILE A 136 -6.31 6.82 -8.32
C ILE A 136 -4.82 7.04 -8.01
N TYR A 137 -4.48 8.13 -7.33
CA TYR A 137 -3.11 8.45 -6.97
C TYR A 137 -2.47 7.36 -6.11
N ILE A 138 -3.17 6.89 -5.08
CA ILE A 138 -2.71 5.81 -4.20
C ILE A 138 -2.55 4.50 -4.98
N THR A 139 -3.47 4.19 -5.90
CA THR A 139 -3.37 2.98 -6.74
C THR A 139 -2.13 3.05 -7.63
N ILE A 140 -1.83 4.21 -8.21
CA ILE A 140 -0.60 4.44 -8.97
C ILE A 140 0.62 4.26 -8.06
N LYS A 141 0.66 4.90 -6.89
CA LYS A 141 1.80 4.80 -5.96
C LYS A 141 1.98 3.41 -5.35
N ALA A 142 0.92 2.64 -5.20
CA ALA A 142 0.98 1.28 -4.68
C ALA A 142 1.47 0.26 -5.71
N ASN A 143 1.10 0.41 -6.99
CA ASN A 143 1.30 -0.59 -8.05
C ASN A 143 1.02 -2.02 -7.56
N PRO A 144 -0.21 -2.31 -7.08
CA PRO A 144 -0.52 -3.60 -6.48
C PRO A 144 -0.34 -4.72 -7.52
N PRO A 145 0.41 -5.79 -7.21
CA PRO A 145 0.64 -6.88 -8.16
C PRO A 145 -0.66 -7.54 -8.59
N GLN A 146 -0.77 -7.87 -9.88
CA GLN A 146 -1.93 -8.56 -10.45
C GLN A 146 -3.27 -7.86 -10.15
N LEU A 147 -3.31 -6.53 -10.23
CA LEU A 147 -4.48 -5.72 -9.90
C LEU A 147 -5.74 -6.15 -10.67
N HIS A 148 -5.61 -6.46 -11.97
CA HIS A 148 -6.75 -6.89 -12.79
C HIS A 148 -7.32 -8.20 -12.27
N SER A 149 -6.46 -9.21 -12.09
CA SER A 149 -6.89 -10.53 -11.59
C SER A 149 -7.49 -10.45 -10.19
N ASN A 150 -6.94 -9.60 -9.30
CA ASN A 150 -7.51 -9.40 -7.96
C ASN A 150 -8.94 -8.86 -8.00
N LEU A 151 -9.18 -7.80 -8.77
CA LEU A 151 -10.50 -7.20 -8.87
C LEU A 151 -11.50 -8.17 -9.49
N LYS A 152 -11.14 -8.81 -10.60
CA LYS A 152 -11.95 -9.84 -11.26
C LYS A 152 -12.28 -11.00 -10.32
N PHE A 153 -11.29 -11.48 -9.57
CA PHE A 153 -11.47 -12.57 -8.61
C PHE A 153 -12.46 -12.20 -7.48
N ILE A 154 -12.36 -10.98 -6.93
CA ILE A 154 -13.32 -10.51 -5.91
C ILE A 154 -14.73 -10.43 -6.52
N GLN A 155 -14.88 -9.85 -7.71
CA GLN A 155 -16.18 -9.73 -8.36
C GLN A 155 -16.85 -11.08 -8.65
N LEU A 156 -16.07 -12.10 -9.01
CA LEU A 156 -16.60 -13.41 -9.38
C LEU A 156 -16.90 -14.32 -8.18
N PHE A 157 -16.10 -14.23 -7.10
CA PHE A 157 -16.11 -15.25 -6.05
C PHE A 157 -16.50 -14.74 -4.67
N ARG A 158 -16.62 -13.42 -4.48
CA ARG A 158 -17.18 -12.87 -3.24
C ARG A 158 -18.68 -13.13 -3.20
N ARG A 159 -19.20 -13.56 -2.06
CA ARG A 159 -20.66 -13.69 -1.88
C ARG A 159 -21.39 -12.37 -2.18
N GLU A 160 -22.34 -12.42 -3.11
CA GLU A 160 -23.11 -11.25 -3.57
C GLU A 160 -23.82 -10.53 -2.43
N THR A 161 -24.35 -11.27 -1.45
CA THR A 161 -24.99 -10.71 -0.24
C THR A 161 -24.05 -9.85 0.62
N LYS A 162 -22.74 -9.89 0.36
CA LYS A 162 -21.70 -9.11 1.03
C LYS A 162 -21.09 -8.02 0.17
N LEU A 163 -21.43 -7.96 -1.11
CA LEU A 163 -21.07 -6.87 -2.01
C LEU A 163 -22.22 -5.88 -2.09
N ILE A 164 -22.47 -5.17 -1.00
CA ILE A 164 -23.55 -4.16 -0.92
C ILE A 164 -23.04 -2.90 -0.24
N SER A 165 -23.69 -1.76 -0.50
CA SER A 165 -23.46 -0.48 0.18
C SER A 165 -22.00 0.00 0.04
N GLU A 166 -21.35 0.38 1.15
CA GLU A 166 -19.98 0.90 1.19
C GLU A 166 -18.96 -0.03 0.53
N VAL A 167 -19.13 -1.34 0.71
CA VAL A 167 -18.21 -2.36 0.16
C VAL A 167 -18.25 -2.37 -1.36
N GLU A 168 -19.46 -2.36 -1.92
CA GLU A 168 -19.68 -2.31 -3.37
C GLU A 168 -19.20 -0.98 -3.94
N TYR A 169 -19.46 0.12 -3.23
CA TYR A 169 -19.01 1.45 -3.60
C TYR A 169 -17.48 1.52 -3.72
N TYR A 170 -16.71 1.06 -2.73
CA TYR A 170 -15.25 1.09 -2.79
C TYR A 170 -14.69 0.16 -3.87
N LEU A 171 -15.24 -1.05 -4.03
CA LEU A 171 -14.83 -1.95 -5.10
C LEU A 171 -15.06 -1.30 -6.47
N THR A 172 -16.22 -0.68 -6.68
CA THR A 172 -16.55 0.03 -7.92
C THR A 172 -15.61 1.19 -8.17
N ASN A 173 -15.28 1.98 -7.14
CA ASN A 173 -14.33 3.09 -7.28
C ASN A 173 -12.91 2.61 -7.63
N LEU A 174 -12.45 1.50 -7.06
CA LEU A 174 -11.14 0.93 -7.42
C LEU A 174 -11.13 0.34 -8.85
N ILE A 175 -12.25 -0.26 -9.29
CA ILE A 175 -12.42 -0.68 -10.68
C ILE A 175 -12.39 0.54 -11.61
N SER A 176 -13.09 1.62 -11.27
CA SER A 176 -13.06 2.89 -12.02
C SER A 176 -11.65 3.48 -12.06
N ALA A 177 -10.92 3.44 -10.94
CA ALA A 177 -9.53 3.88 -10.89
C ALA A 177 -8.64 3.04 -11.82
N LYS A 178 -8.78 1.71 -11.83
CA LYS A 178 -8.10 0.82 -12.78
C LYS A 178 -8.41 1.24 -14.23
N MET A 179 -9.68 1.46 -14.56
CA MET A 179 -10.08 1.84 -15.92
C MET A 179 -9.56 3.22 -16.32
N PHE A 180 -9.53 4.16 -15.39
CA PHE A 180 -8.93 5.47 -15.63
C PHE A 180 -7.44 5.33 -15.96
N ILE A 181 -6.68 4.57 -15.15
CA ILE A 181 -5.24 4.37 -15.33
C ILE A 181 -4.92 3.73 -16.69
N ILE A 182 -5.71 2.76 -17.15
CA ILE A 182 -5.52 2.13 -18.47
C ILE A 182 -5.68 3.17 -19.59
N ASN A 183 -6.69 4.02 -19.48
CA ASN A 183 -7.08 4.94 -20.54
C ASN A 183 -6.47 6.35 -20.39
N VAL A 184 -5.58 6.55 -19.40
CA VAL A 184 -5.04 7.87 -19.09
C VAL A 184 -4.13 8.38 -20.21
N ASN A 185 -4.33 9.65 -20.57
CA ASN A 185 -3.56 10.42 -21.55
C ASN A 185 -3.22 11.82 -21.00
N GLY A 186 -2.57 12.66 -21.78
CA GLY A 186 -2.14 13.99 -21.33
C GLY A 186 -3.30 14.86 -20.87
N ARG A 187 -4.42 14.86 -21.62
CA ARG A 187 -5.62 15.65 -21.28
C ARG A 187 -6.24 15.22 -19.95
N SER A 188 -6.26 13.91 -19.67
CA SER A 188 -6.77 13.38 -18.40
C SER A 188 -5.94 13.81 -17.18
N LEU A 189 -4.70 14.24 -17.38
CA LEU A 189 -3.78 14.70 -16.33
C LEU A 189 -3.51 16.21 -16.39
N SER A 190 -4.35 16.95 -17.14
CA SER A 190 -4.21 18.40 -17.33
C SER A 190 -2.84 18.82 -17.89
N MET A 191 -2.26 18.02 -18.79
CA MET A 191 -1.00 18.31 -19.49
C MET A 191 -1.12 18.16 -21.01
N GLU A 192 -0.19 18.75 -21.74
CA GLU A 192 -0.12 18.58 -23.20
C GLU A 192 0.26 17.13 -23.55
N GLU A 193 -0.30 16.61 -24.64
CA GLU A 193 -0.04 15.23 -25.07
C GLU A 193 1.44 15.00 -25.42
N SER A 194 2.13 16.01 -25.97
CA SER A 194 3.56 15.95 -26.25
C SER A 194 4.40 15.80 -24.98
N VAL A 195 4.05 16.54 -23.92
CA VAL A 195 4.69 16.47 -22.60
C VAL A 195 4.41 15.12 -21.94
N PHE A 196 3.17 14.63 -22.02
CA PHE A 196 2.81 13.32 -21.51
C PHE A 196 3.63 12.22 -22.19
N GLN A 197 3.72 12.24 -23.52
CA GLN A 197 4.49 11.25 -24.28
C GLN A 197 5.98 11.31 -23.94
N ALA A 198 6.55 12.52 -23.83
CA ALA A 198 7.94 12.71 -23.42
C ALA A 198 8.22 12.14 -22.03
N HIS A 199 7.33 12.35 -21.06
CA HIS A 199 7.46 11.75 -19.73
C HIS A 199 7.35 10.22 -19.77
N MET A 200 6.42 9.67 -20.56
CA MET A 200 6.28 8.22 -20.73
C MET A 200 7.52 7.58 -21.36
N GLU A 201 8.15 8.24 -22.34
CA GLU A 201 9.41 7.79 -22.96
C GLU A 201 10.59 7.88 -22.00
N SER A 202 10.71 8.99 -21.26
CA SER A 202 11.75 9.16 -20.23
C SER A 202 11.63 8.12 -19.12
N ALA A 203 10.41 7.78 -18.71
CA ALA A 203 10.15 6.73 -17.72
C ALA A 203 10.60 5.35 -18.23
N ARG A 204 10.29 5.00 -19.48
CA ARG A 204 10.73 3.73 -20.09
C ARG A 204 12.25 3.61 -20.13
N LEU A 205 12.94 4.68 -20.50
CA LEU A 205 14.42 4.71 -20.51
C LEU A 205 15.00 4.47 -19.11
N THR A 206 14.36 5.05 -18.08
CA THR A 206 14.79 4.91 -16.69
C THR A 206 14.62 3.47 -16.19
N ASP A 207 13.49 2.83 -16.52
CA ASP A 207 13.23 1.43 -16.17
C ASP A 207 14.15 0.45 -16.92
N HIS A 208 14.56 0.76 -18.16
CA HIS A 208 15.54 -0.06 -18.88
C HIS A 208 16.96 0.01 -18.29
N ILE A 209 17.38 1.17 -17.79
CA ILE A 209 18.72 1.35 -17.19
C ILE A 209 18.83 0.61 -15.85
N SER A 210 17.76 0.60 -15.04
CA SER A 210 17.74 -0.11 -13.76
C SER A 210 17.78 -1.64 -13.92
N VAL A 211 17.16 -2.18 -14.99
CA VAL A 211 17.18 -3.63 -15.31
C VAL A 211 18.49 -4.06 -15.98
N ALA A 212 19.12 -3.21 -16.80
CA ALA A 212 20.42 -3.52 -17.41
C ALA A 212 21.57 -3.52 -16.37
N SER A 213 21.48 -2.67 -15.35
CA SER A 213 22.47 -2.58 -14.26
C SER A 213 22.41 -3.79 -13.31
N THR A 214 21.28 -4.51 -13.26
CA THR A 214 21.10 -5.72 -12.43
C THR A 214 21.44 -7.02 -13.15
N SER A 215 21.65 -6.99 -14.47
CA SER A 215 21.98 -8.17 -15.29
C SER A 215 23.47 -8.27 -15.69
N SER A 216 24.31 -7.34 -15.24
CA SER A 216 25.74 -7.26 -15.59
C SER A 216 26.69 -7.45 -14.39
N SER A 217 26.47 -8.51 -13.61
CA SER A 217 27.44 -8.98 -12.59
C SER A 217 27.70 -10.49 -12.72
N GLN A 218 28.30 -10.90 -13.84
CA GLN A 218 29.08 -12.14 -13.91
C GLN A 218 30.53 -11.82 -14.28
N GLY A 219 31.41 -11.94 -13.29
CA GLY A 219 32.81 -12.34 -13.40
C GLY A 219 33.81 -11.38 -14.03
N LEU A 220 34.64 -10.72 -13.21
CA LEU A 220 36.11 -10.89 -13.21
C LEU A 220 36.75 -10.10 -12.04
N GLY A 221 37.74 -10.70 -11.40
CA GLY A 221 38.32 -10.23 -10.14
C GLY A 221 39.41 -9.16 -10.24
N THR A 222 39.81 -8.74 -9.03
CA THR A 222 41.09 -8.10 -8.65
C THR A 222 41.43 -6.75 -9.30
N SER A 223 41.33 -5.68 -8.51
CA SER A 223 42.50 -5.05 -7.85
C SER A 223 42.09 -3.77 -7.12
N ILE A 224 42.53 -3.66 -5.87
CA ILE A 224 42.43 -2.45 -5.04
C ILE A 224 43.40 -1.41 -5.58
N THR A 225 42.90 -0.20 -5.86
CA THR A 225 43.69 1.04 -5.73
C THR A 225 42.73 2.17 -5.40
N GLY A 226 42.90 2.75 -4.20
CA GLY A 226 42.04 3.79 -3.69
C GLY A 226 42.23 5.13 -4.40
N LEU A 227 41.15 5.89 -4.49
CA LEU A 227 41.17 7.33 -4.59
C LEU A 227 39.99 7.86 -3.78
N SER A 228 40.33 8.75 -2.86
CA SER A 228 39.47 9.55 -2.01
C SER A 228 38.67 10.54 -2.85
N GLU A 229 37.36 10.62 -2.65
CA GLU A 229 36.60 11.83 -2.93
C GLU A 229 35.69 12.13 -1.74
N GLU A 230 36.02 13.22 -1.06
CA GLU A 230 35.14 13.92 -0.14
C GLU A 230 34.04 14.62 -0.95
N SER A 231 32.78 14.35 -0.63
CA SER A 231 31.68 15.27 -0.90
C SER A 231 30.73 15.22 0.29
N GLY A 232 30.64 16.34 1.00
CA GLY A 232 29.89 16.48 2.24
C GLY A 232 28.37 16.42 2.07
N ASP A 233 27.72 15.92 3.11
CA ASP A 233 26.29 16.11 3.38
C ASP A 233 26.11 16.18 4.91
N PRO A 234 25.30 17.11 5.45
CA PRO A 234 25.28 17.43 6.88
C PRO A 234 24.43 16.44 7.68
N GLU A 235 24.97 15.99 8.82
CA GLU A 235 24.27 15.27 9.90
C GLU A 235 23.43 14.03 9.48
N GLY A 236 23.93 13.27 8.50
CA GLY A 236 23.35 11.98 8.09
C GLY A 236 23.75 10.83 9.03
N LEU A 237 22.76 10.09 9.53
CA LEU A 237 22.93 8.82 10.24
C LEU A 237 23.69 7.80 9.35
N ARG A 238 25.01 7.72 9.52
CA ARG A 238 25.84 6.72 8.85
C ARG A 238 25.62 5.37 9.52
N PHE A 239 25.01 4.41 8.81
CA PHE A 239 24.82 3.03 9.27
C PHE A 239 25.85 2.13 8.55
N PRO A 240 27.08 1.98 9.07
CA PRO A 240 28.22 1.45 8.32
C PRO A 240 28.12 -0.05 8.00
N PHE A 241 27.14 -0.72 8.58
CA PHE A 241 26.94 -2.16 8.51
C PHE A 241 25.55 -2.54 7.99
N MET A 242 24.75 -1.58 7.50
CA MET A 242 23.35 -1.83 7.11
C MET A 242 23.24 -2.77 5.90
N ASP A 243 24.21 -2.68 4.98
CA ASP A 243 24.25 -3.45 3.73
C ASP A 243 25.38 -4.50 3.72
N SER A 244 25.99 -4.80 4.87
CA SER A 244 27.08 -5.79 4.97
C SER A 244 26.55 -7.21 5.11
N GLU A 245 26.96 -8.11 4.22
CA GLU A 245 26.68 -9.54 4.35
C GLU A 245 27.54 -10.18 5.44
N THR A 246 26.98 -11.12 6.21
CA THR A 246 27.64 -11.76 7.37
C THR A 246 28.96 -12.44 7.05
N GLU A 247 29.19 -12.85 5.81
CA GLU A 247 30.41 -13.53 5.36
C GLU A 247 31.55 -12.55 5.02
N SER A 248 31.25 -11.27 4.88
CA SER A 248 32.20 -10.21 4.50
C SER A 248 32.84 -9.47 5.69
N LEU A 249 32.35 -9.73 6.92
CA LEU A 249 32.73 -8.98 8.11
C LEU A 249 33.87 -9.67 8.88
N THR A 250 34.91 -8.90 9.21
CA THR A 250 35.98 -9.38 10.09
C THR A 250 35.50 -9.46 11.54
N PRO A 251 36.12 -10.30 12.40
CA PRO A 251 35.74 -10.40 13.83
C PRO A 251 35.82 -9.07 14.59
N ALA A 252 36.67 -8.13 14.15
CA ALA A 252 36.77 -6.79 14.73
C ALA A 252 35.57 -5.91 14.36
N GLU A 253 35.10 -5.98 13.12
CA GLU A 253 33.93 -5.23 12.63
C GLU A 253 32.63 -5.76 13.24
N VAL A 254 32.52 -7.07 13.45
CA VAL A 254 31.38 -7.67 14.18
C VAL A 254 31.30 -7.13 15.61
N LYS A 255 32.45 -6.96 16.29
CA LYS A 255 32.50 -6.36 17.63
C LYS A 255 32.08 -4.90 17.62
N GLN A 256 32.49 -4.14 16.60
CA GLN A 256 32.09 -2.75 16.41
C GLN A 256 30.58 -2.61 16.12
N MET A 257 30.03 -3.49 15.28
CA MET A 257 28.59 -3.55 14.99
C MET A 257 27.78 -3.85 16.25
N HIS A 258 28.23 -4.80 17.08
CA HIS A 258 27.56 -5.12 18.34
C HIS A 258 27.58 -3.95 19.34
N GLU A 259 28.67 -3.18 19.38
CA GLU A 259 28.75 -1.98 20.22
C GLU A 259 27.81 -0.87 19.74
N LEU A 260 27.73 -0.62 18.43
CA LEU A 260 26.78 0.34 17.85
C LEU A 260 25.33 -0.08 18.10
N TYR A 261 25.01 -1.36 17.95
CA TYR A 261 23.68 -1.89 18.26
C TYR A 261 23.32 -1.66 19.74
N ARG A 262 24.24 -1.95 20.66
CA ARG A 262 24.04 -1.69 22.09
C ARG A 262 23.77 -0.21 22.38
N GLN A 263 24.47 0.71 21.72
CA GLN A 263 24.25 2.14 21.89
C GLN A 263 22.88 2.59 21.38
N VAL A 264 22.44 2.10 20.22
CA VAL A 264 21.12 2.41 19.64
C VAL A 264 20.00 1.90 20.56
N VAL A 265 20.09 0.65 21.01
CA VAL A 265 19.10 0.06 21.93
C VAL A 265 19.06 0.83 23.25
N THR A 266 20.20 1.26 23.76
CA THR A 266 20.28 2.07 25.00
C THR A 266 19.59 3.43 24.81
N LYS A 267 19.86 4.14 23.71
CA LYS A 267 19.20 5.41 23.40
C LYS A 267 17.69 5.25 23.23
N TYR A 268 17.23 4.22 22.52
CA TYR A 268 15.81 3.94 22.36
C TYR A 268 15.13 3.60 23.70
N THR A 269 15.80 2.84 24.56
CA THR A 269 15.29 2.49 25.90
C THR A 269 15.22 3.72 26.81
N MET A 270 16.19 4.64 26.72
CA MET A 270 16.14 5.91 27.45
C MET A 270 15.02 6.81 26.94
N LEU A 271 14.87 6.95 25.62
CA LEU A 271 13.81 7.74 25.00
C LEU A 271 12.42 7.21 25.36
N SER A 272 12.20 5.90 25.25
CA SER A 272 10.93 5.28 25.60
C SER A 272 10.59 5.39 27.09
N LYS A 273 11.59 5.37 27.98
CA LYS A 273 11.39 5.68 29.42
C LYS A 273 11.05 7.15 29.64
N ALA A 274 11.68 8.08 28.92
CA ALA A 274 11.40 9.50 29.02
C ALA A 274 9.98 9.83 28.51
N LEU A 275 9.57 9.26 27.38
CA LEU A 275 8.22 9.40 26.83
C LEU A 275 7.14 8.85 27.77
N ARG A 276 7.40 7.72 28.43
CA ARG A 276 6.48 7.20 29.46
C ARG A 276 6.37 8.10 30.69
N LYS A 277 7.43 8.83 31.06
CA LYS A 277 7.37 9.80 32.15
C LYS A 277 6.58 11.06 31.77
N LEU A 278 6.71 11.51 30.52
CA LEU A 278 5.92 12.62 29.98
C LEU A 278 4.43 12.28 29.87
N SER A 279 4.09 11.04 29.52
CA SER A 279 2.70 10.56 29.48
C SER A 279 2.00 10.45 30.83
N VAL A 280 2.72 10.57 31.96
CA VAL A 280 2.14 10.48 33.32
C VAL A 280 1.86 11.86 33.91
N ASP A 281 2.36 12.95 33.31
CA ASP A 281 2.19 14.32 33.81
C ASP A 281 0.92 15.02 33.27
N GLU A 282 0.19 14.43 32.31
CA GLU A 282 -1.07 14.97 31.79
C GLU A 282 -2.32 14.51 32.59
N ASP A 283 -2.19 13.57 33.53
CA ASP A 283 -3.30 13.04 34.34
C ASP A 283 -3.34 13.63 35.77
N GLN A 284 -3.10 14.94 35.94
CA GLN A 284 -3.52 15.66 37.15
C GLN A 284 -4.88 16.36 36.93
N PRO A 285 -5.97 15.95 37.61
CA PRO A 285 -7.25 16.59 37.45
C PRO A 285 -7.26 17.97 38.13
N LEU A 286 -7.72 18.97 37.36
CA LEU A 286 -8.18 20.28 37.82
C LEU A 286 -9.12 20.13 39.02
N ASN A 287 -8.64 20.45 40.21
CA ASN A 287 -9.49 20.63 41.40
C ASN A 287 -8.91 21.73 42.30
N SER A 288 -9.27 22.99 42.01
CA SER A 288 -9.43 24.05 43.03
C SER A 288 -9.88 25.36 42.37
N VAL A 289 -11.19 25.54 42.17
CA VAL A 289 -11.81 26.87 42.26
C VAL A 289 -13.15 26.70 42.97
N ASN A 290 -13.11 26.90 44.28
CA ASN A 290 -14.22 27.40 45.08
C ASN A 290 -13.61 27.96 46.36
N ASP A 291 -13.40 29.28 46.35
CA ASP A 291 -13.67 30.21 47.45
C ASP A 291 -13.80 31.62 46.86
#